data_AF-A0A8H7PJH9-F1
#
_entry.id   AF-A0A8H7PJH9-F1
#
_cell.length_a   1.000
_cell.length_b   1.000
_cell.length_c   1.000
_cell.angle_alpha   90.00
_cell.angle_beta   90.00
_cell.angle_gamma   90.00
#
_symmetry.space_group_name_H-M   'P 1'
#
loop_
_entity.id
_entity.type
_entity.pdbx_description
1 polymer ?
#
loop_
_entity_poly.entity_id
_entity_poly.type
_entity_poly.pdbx_seq_one_letter_code
_entity_poly.pdbx_strand_id
1 'polypeptide(L)'
;MVVQRGDICIIPSPKKFMGDRRTVKWSQDWGTQKSVDFCFIPFTCPKDNSGAFLAVEIAKMKEFQQSCKETPSDPDDWTCDESTYQFTVDDRFKYGQNNEQTWRFLVFQNPDYKPFQHRFSEVADSTDAMTFLGNISKSYGKYAEMVPNGGNVLSALKSIVGDDLHSF
;
A
#
# COMPACT_ATOMS: atom_id res chain seq x y z
N MET A 1 -7.96 8.11 -7.94
CA MET A 1 -8.23 8.43 -6.53
C MET A 1 -7.16 9.37 -6.02
N VAL A 2 -7.54 10.50 -5.44
CA VAL A 2 -6.60 11.40 -4.75
C VAL A 2 -6.86 11.31 -3.25
N VAL A 3 -6.07 10.47 -2.59
CA VAL A 3 -6.07 10.38 -1.12
C VAL A 3 -5.44 11.65 -0.54
N GLN A 4 -6.00 12.15 0.55
CA GLN A 4 -5.63 13.36 1.25
C GLN A 4 -5.48 13.10 2.75
N ARG A 5 -4.76 14.00 3.42
CA ARG A 5 -4.65 14.03 4.87
C ARG A 5 -6.04 14.11 5.51
N GLY A 6 -6.27 13.30 6.53
CA GLY A 6 -7.54 13.21 7.26
C GLY A 6 -8.55 12.24 6.65
N ASP A 7 -8.29 11.69 5.46
CA ASP A 7 -9.14 10.64 4.90
C ASP A 7 -9.15 9.40 5.80
N ILE A 8 -10.32 8.79 5.94
CA ILE A 8 -10.49 7.49 6.59
C ILE A 8 -10.61 6.46 5.47
N CYS A 9 -9.74 5.44 5.48
CA CYS A 9 -9.76 4.38 4.48
C CYS A 9 -9.82 3.01 5.15
N ILE A 10 -10.40 2.06 4.43
CA ILE A 10 -10.73 0.71 4.91
C ILE A 10 -9.79 -0.29 4.24
N ILE A 11 -9.22 -1.19 5.03
CA ILE A 11 -8.42 -2.32 4.58
C ILE A 11 -9.02 -3.64 5.10
N PRO A 12 -8.72 -4.76 4.45
CA PRO A 12 -8.93 -6.06 5.06
C PRO A 12 -7.94 -6.28 6.20
N SER A 13 -8.14 -7.32 7.02
CA SER A 13 -7.24 -7.65 8.14
C SER A 13 -5.76 -7.67 7.72
N PRO A 14 -4.90 -6.80 8.28
CA PRO A 14 -3.48 -6.70 7.92
C PRO A 14 -2.71 -8.03 8.06
N LYS A 15 -3.15 -8.89 8.99
CA LYS A 15 -2.53 -10.19 9.25
C LYS A 15 -2.59 -11.13 8.05
N LYS A 16 -3.57 -10.96 7.16
CA LYS A 16 -3.73 -11.78 5.94
C LYS A 16 -2.69 -11.48 4.87
N PHE A 17 -2.06 -10.32 4.93
CA PHE A 17 -1.15 -9.84 3.88
C PHE A 17 0.33 -10.00 4.21
N MET A 18 0.64 -10.50 5.42
CA MET A 18 2.03 -10.70 5.86
C MET A 18 2.81 -11.75 5.04
N GLY A 19 2.12 -12.62 4.29
CA GLY A 19 2.73 -13.63 3.42
C GLY A 19 3.33 -13.07 2.13
N ASP A 20 2.78 -11.96 1.60
CA ASP A 20 3.15 -11.39 0.30
C ASP A 20 4.09 -10.19 0.48
N ARG A 21 5.25 -10.43 1.10
CA ARG A 21 6.31 -9.42 1.27
C ARG A 21 7.18 -9.30 0.02
N ARG A 22 7.63 -8.08 -0.29
CA ARG A 22 8.57 -7.80 -1.37
C ARG A 22 9.72 -6.94 -0.89
N THR A 23 10.92 -7.35 -1.24
CA THR A 23 12.12 -6.60 -0.93
C THR A 23 12.30 -5.45 -1.92
N VAL A 24 12.39 -4.27 -1.37
CA VAL A 24 12.65 -3.01 -2.05
C VAL A 24 14.09 -2.61 -1.74
N LYS A 25 14.89 -2.40 -2.79
CA LYS A 25 16.29 -2.00 -2.66
C LYS A 25 16.51 -0.64 -3.31
N TRP A 26 17.18 0.28 -2.61
CA TRP A 26 17.54 1.60 -3.14
C TRP A 26 18.91 2.04 -2.63
N SER A 27 19.39 3.18 -3.10
CA SER A 27 20.60 3.83 -2.59
C SER A 27 20.26 5.19 -1.97
N GLN A 28 20.86 5.51 -0.83
CA GLN A 28 20.80 6.82 -0.17
C GLN A 28 22.19 7.21 0.36
N ASP A 29 22.42 8.47 0.73
CA ASP A 29 23.64 8.95 1.41
C ASP A 29 24.96 8.40 0.81
N TRP A 30 25.44 9.03 -0.27
CA TRP A 30 26.72 8.70 -0.90
C TRP A 30 26.88 7.23 -1.32
N GLY A 31 25.78 6.58 -1.74
CA GLY A 31 25.82 5.23 -2.30
C GLY A 31 25.45 4.12 -1.31
N THR A 32 25.07 4.44 -0.07
CA THR A 32 24.60 3.45 0.92
C THR A 32 23.38 2.71 0.38
N GLN A 33 23.54 1.41 0.15
CA GLN A 33 22.42 0.57 -0.28
C GLN A 33 21.50 0.25 0.91
N LYS A 34 20.20 0.39 0.69
CA LYS A 34 19.13 0.00 1.61
C LYS A 34 18.34 -1.12 0.97
N SER A 35 17.85 -2.02 1.82
CA SER A 35 17.03 -3.17 1.43
C SER A 35 15.99 -3.35 2.51
N VAL A 36 14.72 -3.16 2.17
CA VAL A 36 13.61 -3.19 3.12
C VAL A 36 12.46 -3.99 2.53
N ASP A 37 11.84 -4.82 3.35
CA ASP A 37 10.68 -5.59 2.94
C ASP A 37 9.40 -4.78 3.17
N PHE A 38 8.52 -4.79 2.17
CA PHE A 38 7.20 -4.19 2.21
C PHE A 38 6.10 -5.24 2.03
N CYS A 39 5.01 -5.05 2.77
CA CYS A 39 3.73 -5.69 2.52
C CYS A 39 2.82 -4.71 1.78
N PHE A 40 2.01 -5.20 0.86
CA PHE A 40 1.09 -4.38 0.09
C PHE A 40 -0.34 -4.76 0.40
N ILE A 41 -1.13 -3.76 0.80
CA ILE A 41 -2.50 -3.91 1.26
C ILE A 41 -3.38 -2.98 0.41
N PRO A 42 -4.34 -3.48 -0.38
CA PRO A 42 -5.35 -2.65 -0.99
C PRO A 42 -6.23 -2.06 0.09
N PHE A 43 -6.62 -0.83 -0.14
CA PHE A 43 -7.58 -0.12 0.68
C PHE A 43 -8.60 0.56 -0.21
N THR A 44 -9.77 0.85 0.35
CA THR A 44 -10.77 1.72 -0.27
C THR A 44 -10.99 2.93 0.62
N CYS A 45 -11.14 4.12 0.02
CA CYS A 45 -11.61 5.28 0.78
C CYS A 45 -13.12 5.45 0.52
N PRO A 46 -13.98 5.31 1.56
CA PRO A 46 -15.43 5.35 1.38
C PRO A 46 -15.96 6.66 0.79
N LYS A 47 -15.23 7.77 0.97
CA LYS A 47 -15.63 9.10 0.48
C LYS A 47 -15.91 9.16 -1.03
N ASP A 48 -15.22 8.34 -1.82
CA ASP A 48 -15.30 8.32 -3.28
C ASP A 48 -15.39 6.88 -3.83
N ASN A 49 -15.59 5.91 -2.94
CA ASN A 49 -15.66 4.47 -3.22
C ASN A 49 -14.53 3.98 -4.15
N SER A 50 -13.32 4.50 -3.95
CA SER A 50 -12.20 4.19 -4.82
C SER A 50 -11.06 3.49 -4.09
N GLY A 51 -10.44 2.54 -4.80
CA GLY A 51 -9.37 1.69 -4.29
C GLY A 51 -7.96 2.18 -4.66
N ALA A 52 -6.99 1.95 -3.78
CA ALA A 52 -5.54 2.04 -4.03
C ALA A 52 -4.77 1.04 -3.17
N PHE A 53 -3.44 1.07 -3.25
CA PHE A 53 -2.57 0.26 -2.42
C PHE A 53 -1.87 1.10 -1.36
N LEU A 54 -1.69 0.47 -0.21
CA LEU A 54 -0.83 0.89 0.87
C LEU A 54 0.36 -0.07 0.92
N ALA A 55 1.57 0.46 0.76
CA ALA A 55 2.80 -0.26 1.05
C ALA A 55 3.21 -0.03 2.52
N VAL A 56 3.33 -1.08 3.31
CA VAL A 56 3.75 -1.01 4.72
C VAL A 56 5.09 -1.71 4.86
N GLU A 57 6.11 -1.00 5.34
CA GLU A 57 7.38 -1.62 5.72
C GLU A 57 7.13 -2.67 6.80
N ILE A 58 7.69 -3.89 6.64
CA ILE A 58 7.45 -5.00 7.55
C ILE A 58 7.86 -4.64 8.99
N ALA A 59 8.97 -3.93 9.16
CA ALA A 59 9.43 -3.45 10.47
C ALA A 59 8.43 -2.47 11.14
N LYS A 60 7.58 -1.82 10.35
CA LYS A 60 6.56 -0.86 10.77
C LYS A 60 5.15 -1.46 10.84
N MET A 61 4.96 -2.72 10.46
CA MET A 61 3.66 -3.38 10.42
C MET A 61 2.94 -3.36 11.79
N LYS A 62 3.67 -3.60 12.89
CA LYS A 62 3.08 -3.58 14.24
C LYS A 62 2.57 -2.19 14.61
N GLU A 63 3.34 -1.15 14.29
CA GLU A 63 2.96 0.24 14.51
C GLU A 63 1.73 0.61 13.68
N PHE A 64 1.70 0.21 12.41
CA PHE A 64 0.57 0.40 11.53
C PHE A 64 -0.70 -0.31 12.05
N GLN A 65 -0.60 -1.58 12.45
CA GLN A 65 -1.72 -2.35 13.00
C GLN A 65 -2.29 -1.72 14.28
N GLN A 66 -1.44 -1.17 15.14
CA GLN A 66 -1.87 -0.47 16.36
C GLN A 66 -2.62 0.84 16.06
N SER A 67 -2.36 1.46 14.90
CA SER A 67 -3.08 2.65 14.46
C SER A 67 -4.43 2.35 13.81
N CYS A 68 -4.65 1.10 13.40
CA CYS A 68 -5.90 0.66 12.80
C CYS A 68 -6.96 0.42 13.88
N LYS A 69 -8.22 0.70 13.56
CA LYS A 69 -9.38 0.34 14.39
C LYS A 69 -10.21 -0.68 13.63
N GLU A 70 -10.81 -1.64 14.30
CA GLU A 70 -11.81 -2.50 13.66
C GLU A 70 -12.98 -1.64 13.19
N THR A 71 -13.42 -1.86 11.95
CA THR A 71 -14.66 -1.26 11.46
C THR A 71 -15.81 -1.88 12.24
N PRO A 72 -16.77 -1.11 12.76
CA PRO A 72 -17.98 -1.69 13.34
C PRO A 72 -18.62 -2.65 12.32
N SER A 73 -18.87 -3.89 12.72
CA SER A 73 -19.63 -4.83 11.91
C SER A 73 -20.99 -4.20 11.61
N ASP A 74 -21.41 -4.20 10.33
CA ASP A 74 -22.81 -3.92 10.02
C ASP A 74 -23.66 -4.98 10.76
N PRO A 75 -24.62 -4.59 11.61
CA PRO A 75 -25.43 -5.56 12.36
C PRO A 75 -26.22 -6.53 11.46
N ASP A 76 -26.39 -6.22 10.17
CA ASP A 76 -27.03 -7.11 9.17
C ASP A 76 -26.02 -7.95 8.35
N ASP A 77 -24.71 -7.75 8.50
CA ASP A 77 -23.66 -8.53 7.83
C ASP A 77 -23.19 -9.68 8.72
N TRP A 78 -23.89 -10.80 8.59
CA TRP A 78 -23.62 -12.06 9.31
C TRP A 78 -22.38 -12.83 8.82
N THR A 79 -21.54 -12.24 7.96
CA THR A 79 -20.26 -12.85 7.56
C THR A 79 -19.17 -12.63 8.61
N CYS A 80 -19.38 -13.19 9.80
CA CYS A 80 -18.41 -13.34 10.87
C CYS A 80 -17.25 -14.25 10.41
N ASP A 81 -16.27 -13.73 9.67
CA ASP A 81 -14.95 -14.37 9.61
C ASP A 81 -13.78 -13.46 9.19
N GLU A 82 -14.01 -12.23 8.73
CA GLU A 82 -12.90 -11.37 8.31
C GLU A 82 -13.18 -9.89 8.60
N SER A 83 -12.73 -9.41 9.77
CA SER A 83 -12.85 -7.99 10.12
C SER A 83 -12.10 -7.11 9.14
N THR A 84 -12.76 -6.05 8.66
CA THR A 84 -12.09 -4.92 8.04
C THR A 84 -11.59 -3.96 9.11
N TYR A 85 -10.55 -3.22 8.78
CA TYR A 85 -9.96 -2.22 9.65
C TYR A 85 -9.98 -0.87 8.95
N GLN A 86 -10.18 0.18 9.73
CA GLN A 86 -10.07 1.56 9.30
C GLN A 86 -8.75 2.16 9.79
N PHE A 87 -8.14 2.99 8.97
CA PHE A 87 -7.02 3.84 9.34
C PHE A 87 -7.27 5.26 8.84
N THR A 88 -6.68 6.24 9.53
CA THR A 88 -6.71 7.64 9.13
C THR A 88 -5.39 8.00 8.46
N VAL A 89 -5.47 8.63 7.30
CA VAL A 89 -4.30 9.14 6.57
C VAL A 89 -3.78 10.37 7.32
N ASP A 90 -2.54 10.30 7.78
CA ASP A 90 -1.85 11.36 8.49
C ASP A 90 -0.41 11.54 8.02
N ASP A 91 0.35 12.38 8.74
CA ASP A 91 1.71 12.81 8.36
C ASP A 91 2.75 11.68 8.45
N ARG A 92 2.38 10.51 9.00
CA ARG A 92 3.23 9.31 9.00
C ARG A 92 3.23 8.61 7.65
N PHE A 93 2.20 8.86 6.84
CA PHE A 93 2.15 8.32 5.49
C PHE A 93 2.92 9.23 4.54
N LYS A 94 3.61 8.59 3.61
CA LYS A 94 4.01 9.20 2.36
C LYS A 94 3.06 8.73 1.27
N TYR A 95 3.08 9.40 0.13
CA TYR A 95 2.38 8.93 -1.05
C TYR A 95 3.23 9.12 -2.28
N GLY A 96 3.07 8.25 -3.27
CA GLY A 96 3.43 8.61 -4.64
C GLY A 96 2.17 8.78 -5.47
N GLN A 97 2.34 9.36 -6.65
CA GLN A 97 1.26 9.68 -7.56
C GLN A 97 1.69 9.48 -9.00
N ASN A 98 0.73 9.25 -9.90
CA ASN A 98 1.04 9.24 -11.32
C ASN A 98 1.29 10.68 -11.84
N ASN A 99 1.92 10.79 -13.01
CA ASN A 99 2.22 12.08 -13.66
C ASN A 99 0.99 12.98 -13.85
N GLU A 100 -0.18 12.38 -14.11
CA GLU A 100 -1.44 13.11 -14.29
C GLU A 100 -2.09 13.54 -12.96
N GLN A 101 -1.53 13.13 -11.82
CA GLN A 101 -2.03 13.41 -10.47
C GLN A 101 -3.47 12.96 -10.22
N THR A 102 -3.94 12.00 -11.01
CA THR A 102 -5.29 11.43 -10.92
C THR A 102 -5.36 10.27 -9.94
N TRP A 103 -4.21 9.77 -9.49
CA TRP A 103 -4.11 8.60 -8.64
C TRP A 103 -2.95 8.66 -7.63
N ARG A 104 -3.19 8.21 -6.39
CA ARG A 104 -2.22 8.12 -5.29
C ARG A 104 -2.24 6.74 -4.64
N PHE A 105 -1.07 6.25 -4.24
CA PHE A 105 -0.90 5.14 -3.31
C PHE A 105 -0.22 5.63 -2.04
N LEU A 106 -0.38 4.89 -0.95
CA LEU A 106 0.19 5.24 0.34
C LEU A 106 1.42 4.39 0.65
N VAL A 107 2.34 4.96 1.41
CA VAL A 107 3.51 4.27 1.95
C VAL A 107 3.63 4.58 3.43
N PHE A 108 3.69 3.54 4.25
CA PHE A 108 3.96 3.63 5.69
C PHE A 108 5.31 2.98 5.98
N GLN A 109 6.32 3.82 6.20
CA GLN A 109 7.72 3.40 6.34
C GLN A 109 8.47 4.26 7.35
N ASN A 110 9.73 3.92 7.63
CA ASN A 110 10.62 4.77 8.38
C ASN A 110 10.72 6.18 7.73
N PRO A 111 10.42 7.26 8.47
CA PRO A 111 10.45 8.63 7.94
C PRO A 111 11.86 9.12 7.56
N ASP A 112 12.93 8.47 8.07
CA ASP A 112 14.32 8.83 7.76
C ASP A 112 14.78 8.35 6.38
N TYR A 113 14.00 7.47 5.73
CA TYR A 113 14.32 6.99 4.40
C TYR A 113 14.13 8.10 3.36
N LYS A 114 15.19 8.33 2.58
CA LYS A 114 15.21 9.27 1.45
C LYS A 114 15.52 8.49 0.17
N PRO A 115 14.56 7.67 -0.32
CA PRO A 115 14.77 6.99 -1.59
C PRO A 115 14.94 8.05 -2.68
N PHE A 116 16.05 8.00 -3.41
CA PHE A 116 16.30 8.91 -4.53
C PHE A 116 15.65 8.35 -5.82
N GLN A 117 15.24 9.26 -6.72
CA GLN A 117 14.58 9.06 -8.04
C GLN A 117 15.17 7.95 -8.96
N HIS A 118 16.31 7.36 -8.63
CA HIS A 118 16.92 6.30 -9.40
C HIS A 118 17.16 5.06 -8.53
N ARG A 119 16.27 4.08 -8.75
CA ARG A 119 16.48 2.63 -8.66
C ARG A 119 15.70 1.96 -7.56
N PHE A 120 14.79 1.10 -7.99
CA PHE A 120 14.69 -0.23 -7.42
C PHE A 120 15.11 -1.20 -8.51
N SER A 121 16.26 -1.81 -8.33
CA SER A 121 16.88 -2.69 -9.32
C SER A 121 16.24 -4.08 -9.41
N GLU A 122 15.31 -4.43 -8.50
CA GLU A 122 14.92 -5.84 -8.30
C GLU A 122 13.40 -6.09 -8.18
N VAL A 123 12.55 -5.05 -8.12
CA VAL A 123 11.10 -5.22 -8.32
C VAL A 123 10.75 -5.31 -9.82
N ALA A 124 11.76 -5.13 -10.68
CA ALA A 124 11.63 -4.86 -12.10
C ALA A 124 11.54 -6.10 -13.01
N ASP A 125 11.21 -7.29 -12.51
CA ASP A 125 10.73 -8.35 -13.40
C ASP A 125 9.21 -8.22 -13.52
N SER A 126 8.73 -7.91 -14.73
CA SER A 126 7.30 -7.83 -15.04
C SER A 126 6.54 -9.10 -14.63
N THR A 127 7.23 -10.24 -14.59
CA THR A 127 6.72 -11.54 -14.15
C THR A 127 6.37 -11.53 -12.66
N ASP A 128 7.19 -10.89 -11.83
CA ASP A 128 6.98 -10.80 -10.38
C ASP A 128 5.80 -9.89 -10.03
N ALA A 129 5.68 -8.77 -10.75
CA ALA A 129 4.56 -7.84 -10.59
C ALA A 129 3.23 -8.44 -11.07
N MET A 130 3.24 -9.20 -12.17
CA MET A 130 2.05 -9.92 -12.66
C MET A 130 1.67 -11.08 -11.75
N THR A 131 2.64 -11.80 -11.19
CA THR A 131 2.40 -12.83 -10.18
C THR A 131 1.81 -12.22 -8.90
N PHE A 132 2.32 -11.07 -8.48
CA PHE A 132 1.77 -10.30 -7.37
C PHE A 132 0.33 -9.85 -7.64
N LEU A 133 0.03 -9.34 -8.83
CA LEU A 133 -1.34 -9.03 -9.27
C LEU A 133 -2.25 -10.27 -9.27
N GLY A 134 -1.73 -11.41 -9.72
CA GLY A 134 -2.43 -12.69 -9.71
C GLY A 134 -2.68 -13.21 -8.28
N ASN A 135 -1.70 -13.04 -7.39
CA ASN A 135 -1.83 -13.42 -5.98
C ASN A 135 -2.71 -12.44 -5.23
N ILE A 136 -2.70 -11.15 -5.58
CA ILE A 136 -3.69 -10.21 -5.06
C ILE A 136 -5.08 -10.59 -5.54
N SER A 137 -5.32 -10.74 -6.83
CA SER A 137 -6.67 -11.11 -7.28
C SER A 137 -7.18 -12.43 -6.68
N LYS A 138 -6.30 -13.40 -6.41
CA LYS A 138 -6.65 -14.68 -5.77
C LYS A 138 -6.79 -14.62 -4.24
N SER A 139 -5.84 -14.03 -3.53
CA SER A 139 -5.84 -13.90 -2.06
C SER A 139 -6.91 -12.92 -1.57
N TYR A 140 -7.46 -12.10 -2.45
CA TYR A 140 -8.35 -11.01 -2.08
C TYR A 140 -9.82 -11.31 -2.31
N GLY A 141 -10.22 -12.38 -3.01
CA GLY A 141 -11.61 -12.88 -3.06
C GLY A 141 -12.68 -11.77 -3.09
N LYS A 142 -13.40 -11.59 -1.96
CA LYS A 142 -14.45 -10.57 -1.76
C LYS A 142 -13.97 -9.10 -1.74
N TYR A 143 -12.68 -8.87 -1.52
CA TYR A 143 -12.02 -7.55 -1.58
C TYR A 143 -11.42 -7.24 -2.95
N ALA A 144 -11.67 -8.06 -3.97
CA ALA A 144 -11.27 -7.76 -5.34
C ALA A 144 -11.81 -6.38 -5.80
N GLU A 145 -12.95 -5.94 -5.26
CA GLU A 145 -13.52 -4.61 -5.52
C GLU A 145 -12.69 -3.47 -4.91
N MET A 146 -11.91 -3.75 -3.86
CA MET A 146 -10.97 -2.79 -3.26
C MET A 146 -9.66 -2.69 -4.06
N VAL A 147 -9.41 -3.65 -4.95
CA VAL A 147 -8.22 -3.67 -5.79
C VAL A 147 -8.44 -2.68 -6.95
N PRO A 148 -7.53 -1.70 -7.13
CA PRO A 148 -7.51 -0.83 -8.30
C PRO A 148 -7.60 -1.62 -9.61
N ASN A 149 -8.51 -1.23 -10.51
CA ASN A 149 -8.61 -1.82 -11.84
C ASN A 149 -7.24 -1.88 -12.55
N GLY A 150 -6.98 -3.01 -13.22
CA GLY A 150 -5.69 -3.67 -13.50
C GLY A 150 -4.58 -2.96 -14.28
N GLY A 151 -4.51 -1.63 -14.30
CA GLY A 151 -3.33 -0.86 -14.72
C GLY A 151 -2.57 -0.20 -13.57
N ASN A 152 -3.23 -0.01 -12.43
CA ASN A 152 -2.78 0.91 -11.38
C ASN A 152 -1.81 0.30 -10.35
N VAL A 153 -1.69 -1.02 -10.31
CA VAL A 153 -0.85 -1.72 -9.32
C VAL A 153 0.58 -1.79 -9.78
N LEU A 154 0.78 -2.06 -11.07
CA LEU A 154 2.11 -2.02 -11.67
C LEU A 154 2.64 -0.59 -11.67
N SER A 155 1.79 0.42 -11.91
CA SER A 155 2.19 1.81 -11.72
C SER A 155 2.45 2.12 -10.25
N ALA A 156 1.65 1.66 -9.28
CA ALA A 156 1.92 1.77 -7.84
C ALA A 156 3.31 1.25 -7.46
N LEU A 157 3.60 0.03 -7.91
CA LEU A 157 4.88 -0.61 -7.69
C LEU A 157 5.98 0.20 -8.38
N LYS A 158 5.80 0.60 -9.65
CA LYS A 158 6.75 1.43 -10.39
C LYS A 158 6.99 2.80 -9.75
N SER A 159 5.99 3.42 -9.15
CA SER A 159 6.08 4.74 -8.52
C SER A 159 6.64 4.65 -7.10
N ILE A 160 6.37 3.57 -6.37
CA ILE A 160 7.18 3.21 -5.19
C ILE A 160 8.64 3.09 -5.66
N VAL A 161 8.84 2.44 -6.82
CA VAL A 161 10.15 2.07 -7.38
C VAL A 161 10.93 3.21 -8.07
N GLY A 162 10.29 4.31 -8.44
CA GLY A 162 10.82 5.20 -9.47
C GLY A 162 10.53 6.70 -9.29
N ASP A 163 9.50 7.07 -8.53
CA ASP A 163 9.16 8.47 -8.30
C ASP A 163 9.44 8.87 -6.84
N ASP A 164 9.73 10.16 -6.62
CA ASP A 164 9.88 10.68 -5.26
C ASP A 164 8.57 10.55 -4.49
N LEU A 165 8.65 10.00 -3.28
CA LEU A 165 7.53 9.98 -2.37
C LEU A 165 7.30 11.38 -1.78
N HIS A 166 6.05 11.80 -1.79
CA HIS A 166 5.59 13.08 -1.25
C HIS A 166 5.10 12.94 0.19
N SER A 167 5.12 14.07 0.91
CA SER A 167 4.47 14.21 2.22
C SER A 167 3.11 14.88 2.04
N PHE A 168 2.20 14.63 2.98
CA PHE A 168 0.90 15.30 3.05
C PHE A 168 0.98 16.73 3.57
#